data_AF-A0A662U3A0-F1
#
_entry.id   AF-A0A662U3A0-F1
#
_cell.length_a   1.000
_cell.length_b   1.000
_cell.length_c   1.000
_cell.angle_alpha   90.00
_cell.angle_beta   90.00
_cell.angle_gamma   90.00
#
_symmetry.space_group_name_H-M   'P 1'
#
loop_
_entity.id
_entity.type
_entity.pdbx_description
1 polymer ?
#
loop_
_entity_poly.entity_id
_entity_poly.type
_entity_poly.pdbx_seq_one_letter_code
_entity_poly.pdbx_strand_id
1 'polypeptide(L)'
;MVKISRRILLGLLTSSITIPLLDLYIIEPEFIVAVTRIELNIKKRSLKLEKYRIVHISDTHFGSSKFRTIYDIVLNTVKQLNPDLTVYTGDLISRGAFLYEAINFVEKLSSISQVCAVWGNWDHWSLGEDILAFKGLLESIDNVCVLVNENIEVEDNFYIVGVDDPYTMHDRLDRALHGIKEDSMIVLLTHSPEIVDKAANRVDIIL
;
A
#
# COMPACT_ATOMS: atom_id res chain seq x y z
N MET A 1 25.04 -15.21 52.71
CA MET A 1 25.39 -14.38 51.54
C MET A 1 25.50 -15.32 50.34
N VAL A 2 24.54 -15.30 49.42
CA VAL A 2 24.53 -16.23 48.27
C VAL A 2 25.62 -15.79 47.29
N LYS A 3 26.62 -16.65 47.03
CA LYS A 3 27.67 -16.38 46.03
C LYS A 3 27.14 -16.71 44.64
N ILE A 4 26.76 -15.70 43.88
CA ILE A 4 26.38 -15.86 42.47
C ILE A 4 27.66 -15.98 41.65
N SER A 5 27.83 -17.09 40.93
CA SER A 5 28.99 -17.27 40.05
C SER A 5 28.84 -16.43 38.78
N ARG A 6 29.96 -16.03 38.17
CA ARG A 6 29.97 -15.29 36.90
C ARG A 6 29.16 -15.98 35.81
N ARG A 7 29.13 -17.32 35.78
CA ARG A 7 28.34 -18.10 34.80
C ARG A 7 26.84 -17.96 35.02
N ILE A 8 26.39 -17.96 36.29
CA ILE A 8 24.98 -17.79 36.65
C ILE A 8 24.54 -16.36 36.34
N LEU A 9 25.37 -15.36 36.66
CA LEU A 9 25.09 -13.96 36.34
C LEU A 9 24.97 -13.74 34.82
N LEU A 10 25.90 -14.28 34.04
CA LEU A 10 25.86 -14.18 32.57
C LEU A 10 24.63 -14.88 31.99
N GLY A 11 24.28 -16.06 32.51
CA GLY A 11 23.06 -16.79 32.10
C GLY A 11 21.80 -15.95 32.33
N LEU A 12 21.64 -15.38 33.53
CA LEU A 12 20.49 -14.52 33.87
C LEU A 12 20.41 -13.27 32.97
N LEU A 13 21.56 -12.64 32.69
CA LEU A 13 21.62 -11.49 31.78
C LEU A 13 21.22 -11.88 30.35
N THR A 14 21.74 -13.00 29.82
CA THR A 14 21.33 -13.47 28.49
C THR A 14 19.84 -13.78 28.43
N SER A 15 19.29 -14.48 29.43
CA SER A 15 17.86 -14.81 29.47
C SER A 15 16.98 -13.56 29.55
N SER A 16 17.39 -12.54 30.31
CA SER A 16 16.66 -11.27 30.43
C SER A 16 16.59 -10.46 29.13
N ILE A 17 17.47 -10.76 28.16
CA ILE A 17 17.46 -10.12 26.83
C ILE A 17 16.77 -11.02 25.81
N THR A 18 17.05 -12.33 25.82
CA THR A 18 16.50 -13.25 24.81
C THR A 18 15.01 -13.48 24.97
N ILE A 19 14.49 -13.53 26.20
CA ILE A 19 13.06 -13.78 26.44
C ILE A 19 12.21 -12.62 25.90
N PRO A 20 12.48 -11.34 26.21
CA PRO A 20 11.74 -10.22 25.61
C PRO A 20 11.89 -10.13 24.09
N LEU A 21 13.06 -10.46 23.54
CA LEU A 21 13.24 -10.47 22.08
C LEU A 21 12.44 -11.59 21.41
N LEU A 22 12.35 -12.76 22.03
CA LEU A 22 11.49 -13.85 21.58
C LEU A 22 10.01 -13.50 21.75
N ASP A 23 9.64 -12.84 22.85
CA ASP A 23 8.28 -12.35 23.11
C ASP A 23 7.86 -11.32 22.06
N LEU A 24 8.69 -10.30 21.80
CA LEU A 24 8.46 -9.32 20.73
C LEU A 24 8.38 -9.99 19.34
N TYR A 25 9.16 -11.04 19.09
CA TYR A 25 9.19 -11.73 17.80
C TYR A 25 8.04 -12.74 17.61
N ILE A 26 7.59 -13.40 18.67
CA ILE A 26 6.63 -14.51 18.61
C ILE A 26 5.24 -14.07 19.06
N ILE A 27 5.16 -13.24 20.09
CA ILE A 27 3.93 -12.91 20.82
C ILE A 27 3.36 -11.56 20.39
N GLU A 28 4.21 -10.56 20.10
CA GLU A 28 3.75 -9.22 19.69
C GLU A 28 4.27 -8.75 18.30
N PRO A 29 4.13 -9.56 17.24
CA PRO A 29 4.60 -9.20 15.90
C PRO A 29 3.88 -7.96 15.32
N GLU A 30 2.72 -7.57 15.85
CA GLU A 30 2.02 -6.32 15.49
C GLU A 30 2.85 -5.05 15.73
N PHE A 31 3.85 -5.04 16.64
CA PHE A 31 4.75 -3.90 16.80
C PHE A 31 5.72 -3.69 15.63
N ILE A 32 5.80 -4.65 14.71
CA ILE A 32 6.61 -4.53 13.48
C ILE A 32 5.92 -3.61 12.46
N VAL A 33 4.58 -3.52 12.48
CA VAL A 33 3.79 -2.70 11.56
C VAL A 33 3.21 -1.51 12.30
N ALA A 34 3.70 -0.31 12.01
CA ALA A 34 3.13 0.93 12.53
C ALA A 34 1.98 1.41 11.64
N VAL A 35 0.85 1.76 12.26
CA VAL A 35 -0.29 2.39 11.56
C VAL A 35 -0.32 3.88 11.85
N THR A 36 -0.17 4.70 10.81
CA THR A 36 -0.39 6.15 10.89
C THR A 36 -1.83 6.46 10.47
N ARG A 37 -2.54 7.27 11.26
CA ARG A 37 -3.90 7.72 10.95
C ARG A 37 -3.92 9.22 10.69
N ILE A 38 -4.44 9.59 9.54
CA ILE A 38 -4.66 10.99 9.15
C ILE A 38 -6.17 11.15 8.93
N GLU A 39 -6.77 12.09 9.66
CA GLU A 39 -8.19 12.43 9.51
C GLU A 39 -8.30 13.77 8.79
N LEU A 40 -8.98 13.77 7.64
CA LEU A 40 -9.17 14.94 6.81
C LEU A 40 -10.66 15.29 6.75
N ASN A 41 -10.99 16.53 7.13
CA ASN A 41 -12.35 17.05 7.06
C ASN A 41 -12.50 17.91 5.80
N ILE A 42 -12.90 17.28 4.69
CA ILE A 42 -13.04 17.94 3.40
C ILE A 42 -14.50 18.30 3.17
N LYS A 43 -14.75 19.56 2.81
CA LYS A 43 -16.08 20.05 2.49
C LYS A 43 -16.16 20.36 1.00
N LYS A 44 -16.80 19.46 0.25
CA LYS A 44 -17.21 19.69 -1.14
C LYS A 44 -18.72 19.62 -1.25
N ARG A 45 -19.30 20.44 -2.13
CA ARG A 45 -20.75 20.53 -2.27
C ARG A 45 -21.32 19.28 -2.95
N SER A 46 -20.57 18.71 -3.88
CA SER A 46 -20.91 17.50 -4.62
C SER A 46 -20.84 16.21 -3.77
N LEU A 47 -20.06 16.21 -2.68
CA LEU A 47 -19.79 15.02 -1.88
C LEU A 47 -20.89 14.79 -0.84
N LYS A 48 -21.61 13.67 -0.96
CA LYS A 48 -22.69 13.26 -0.03
C LYS A 48 -22.27 12.22 0.99
N LEU A 49 -20.98 11.97 1.10
CA LEU A 49 -20.42 10.94 1.94
C LEU A 49 -20.05 11.50 3.32
N GLU A 50 -20.45 10.82 4.40
CA GLU A 50 -20.09 11.22 5.76
C GLU A 50 -18.67 10.78 6.15
N LYS A 51 -18.27 9.59 5.69
CA LYS A 51 -16.96 8.99 6.01
C LYS A 51 -16.52 8.04 4.92
N TYR A 52 -15.25 8.13 4.55
CA TYR A 52 -14.55 7.13 3.73
C TYR A 52 -13.24 6.79 4.40
N ARG A 53 -12.87 5.52 4.42
CA ARG A 53 -11.59 5.03 4.93
C ARG A 53 -10.78 4.42 3.80
N ILE A 54 -9.67 5.08 3.49
CA ILE A 54 -8.63 4.55 2.62
C ILE A 54 -7.50 3.99 3.48
N VAL A 55 -7.10 2.75 3.22
CA VAL A 55 -5.83 2.21 3.73
C VAL A 55 -4.81 2.28 2.60
N HIS A 56 -3.68 2.93 2.88
CA HIS A 56 -2.61 3.14 1.91
C HIS A 56 -1.42 2.24 2.24
N ILE A 57 -0.97 1.49 1.25
CA ILE A 57 0.19 0.60 1.28
C ILE A 57 1.09 0.96 0.09
N SER A 58 2.40 0.82 0.23
CA SER A 58 3.36 0.98 -0.86
C SER A 58 4.61 0.13 -0.61
N ASP A 59 5.47 -0.01 -1.62
CA ASP A 59 6.87 -0.46 -1.48
C ASP A 59 7.04 -1.82 -0.75
N THR A 60 6.12 -2.77 -0.94
CA THR A 60 6.30 -4.10 -0.34
C THR A 60 7.45 -4.88 -0.98
N HIS A 61 7.81 -4.53 -2.22
CA HIS A 61 9.01 -5.04 -2.89
C HIS A 61 9.12 -6.57 -2.83
N PHE A 62 8.11 -7.29 -3.31
CA PHE A 62 8.10 -8.76 -3.29
C PHE A 62 9.38 -9.30 -3.96
N GLY A 63 10.08 -10.16 -3.21
CA GLY A 63 11.38 -10.71 -3.57
C GLY A 63 12.59 -10.03 -2.94
N SER A 64 12.42 -8.92 -2.22
CA SER A 64 13.49 -8.23 -1.47
C SER A 64 13.61 -8.71 -0.02
N SER A 65 12.48 -8.97 0.65
CA SER A 65 12.42 -9.29 2.07
C SER A 65 12.47 -10.80 2.36
N LYS A 66 13.19 -11.17 3.42
CA LYS A 66 13.20 -12.53 3.98
C LYS A 66 12.04 -12.79 4.97
N PHE A 67 11.33 -11.74 5.40
CA PHE A 67 10.33 -11.81 6.46
C PHE A 67 8.91 -11.94 5.91
N ARG A 68 8.57 -13.11 5.36
CA ARG A 68 7.23 -13.38 4.77
C ARG A 68 6.07 -13.16 5.73
N THR A 69 6.30 -13.34 7.04
CA THR A 69 5.30 -13.13 8.10
C THR A 69 4.78 -11.68 8.14
N ILE A 70 5.54 -10.71 7.63
CA ILE A 70 5.10 -9.30 7.60
C ILE A 70 3.80 -9.12 6.80
N TYR A 71 3.62 -9.88 5.73
CA TYR A 71 2.46 -9.76 4.87
C TYR A 71 1.18 -10.22 5.57
N ASP A 72 1.24 -11.29 6.36
CA ASP A 72 0.09 -11.76 7.13
C ASP A 72 -0.27 -10.76 8.25
N ILE A 73 0.72 -10.12 8.86
CA ILE A 73 0.49 -9.04 9.85
C ILE A 73 -0.20 -7.86 9.17
N VAL A 74 0.32 -7.39 8.03
CA VAL A 74 -0.29 -6.29 7.26
C VAL A 74 -1.73 -6.63 6.87
N LEU A 75 -2.00 -7.83 6.35
CA LEU A 75 -3.36 -8.26 6.00
C LEU A 75 -4.31 -8.23 7.21
N ASN A 76 -3.86 -8.74 8.36
CA ASN A 76 -4.66 -8.69 9.58
C ASN A 76 -4.88 -7.25 10.06
N THR A 77 -3.87 -6.40 9.99
CA THR A 77 -3.98 -4.98 10.32
C THR A 77 -4.99 -4.26 9.41
N VAL A 78 -4.88 -4.44 8.08
CA VAL A 78 -5.81 -3.87 7.09
C VAL A 78 -7.23 -4.33 7.39
N LYS A 79 -7.43 -5.62 7.65
CA LYS A 79 -8.74 -6.17 8.02
C LYS A 79 -9.33 -5.53 9.27
N GLN A 80 -8.52 -5.31 10.31
CA GLN A 80 -8.95 -4.65 11.55
C GLN A 80 -9.29 -3.17 11.34
N LEU A 81 -8.66 -2.51 10.38
CA LEU A 81 -8.96 -1.13 10.03
C LEU A 81 -10.31 -0.99 9.31
N ASN A 82 -10.85 -2.06 8.72
CA ASN A 82 -12.12 -2.09 8.00
C ASN A 82 -12.22 -0.95 6.95
N PRO A 83 -11.33 -0.93 5.95
CA PRO A 83 -11.33 0.10 4.90
C PRO A 83 -12.52 -0.04 3.96
N ASP A 84 -12.92 1.09 3.38
CA ASP A 84 -13.82 1.12 2.21
C ASP A 84 -13.01 0.87 0.93
N LEU A 85 -11.76 1.33 0.90
CA LEU A 85 -10.80 1.13 -0.19
C LEU A 85 -9.39 0.89 0.35
N THR A 86 -8.66 -0.03 -0.27
CA THR A 86 -7.22 -0.18 -0.09
C THR A 86 -6.53 0.33 -1.35
N VAL A 87 -5.54 1.21 -1.19
CA VAL A 87 -4.74 1.73 -2.30
C VAL A 87 -3.29 1.28 -2.18
N TYR A 88 -2.69 0.95 -3.31
CA TYR A 88 -1.33 0.46 -3.41
C TYR A 88 -0.51 1.34 -4.37
N THR A 89 0.39 2.18 -3.85
CA THR A 89 1.07 3.21 -4.66
C THR A 89 2.46 2.79 -5.14
N GLY A 90 2.52 1.69 -5.86
CA GLY A 90 3.71 1.25 -6.57
C GLY A 90 4.73 0.46 -5.74
N ASP A 91 5.67 -0.11 -6.48
CA ASP A 91 6.77 -0.94 -6.00
C ASP A 91 6.32 -2.24 -5.33
N LEU A 92 5.36 -2.90 -5.98
CA LEU A 92 4.88 -4.22 -5.59
C LEU A 92 5.96 -5.28 -5.82
N ILE A 93 6.69 -5.23 -6.93
CA ILE A 93 7.67 -6.26 -7.34
C ILE A 93 9.09 -5.69 -7.37
N SER A 94 10.05 -6.43 -6.77
CA SER A 94 11.48 -6.21 -7.02
C SER A 94 12.14 -7.34 -7.81
N ARG A 95 11.51 -8.53 -7.85
CA ARG A 95 12.04 -9.69 -8.56
C ARG A 95 10.89 -10.51 -9.14
N GLY A 96 10.90 -10.71 -10.47
CA GLY A 96 9.85 -11.47 -11.18
C GLY A 96 9.65 -12.92 -10.71
N ALA A 97 10.60 -13.51 -9.98
CA ALA A 97 10.43 -14.84 -9.37
C ALA A 97 9.35 -14.89 -8.27
N PHE A 98 8.85 -13.74 -7.79
CA PHE A 98 7.91 -13.64 -6.66
C PHE A 98 6.53 -13.09 -7.06
N LEU A 99 6.18 -13.17 -8.35
CA LEU A 99 4.88 -12.68 -8.85
C LEU A 99 3.70 -13.40 -8.19
N TYR A 100 3.84 -14.70 -7.94
CA TYR A 100 2.78 -15.48 -7.30
C TYR A 100 2.47 -15.00 -5.88
N GLU A 101 3.51 -14.72 -5.08
CA GLU A 101 3.34 -14.18 -3.73
C GLU A 101 2.67 -12.81 -3.73
N ALA A 102 3.05 -11.95 -4.69
CA ALA A 102 2.43 -10.63 -4.84
C ALA A 102 0.95 -10.72 -5.24
N ILE A 103 0.63 -11.58 -6.23
CA ILE A 103 -0.76 -11.84 -6.66
C ILE A 103 -1.60 -12.34 -5.50
N ASN A 104 -1.12 -13.35 -4.76
CA ASN A 104 -1.82 -13.91 -3.62
C ASN A 104 -1.98 -12.89 -2.47
N PHE A 105 -1.03 -11.96 -2.29
CA PHE A 105 -1.19 -10.88 -1.33
C PHE A 105 -2.27 -9.89 -1.74
N VAL A 106 -2.29 -9.46 -3.01
CA VAL A 106 -3.31 -8.57 -3.56
C VAL A 106 -4.69 -9.21 -3.53
N GLU A 107 -4.80 -10.51 -3.84
CA GLU A 107 -6.04 -11.28 -3.73
C GLU A 107 -6.59 -11.30 -2.30
N LYS A 108 -5.71 -11.51 -1.31
CA LYS A 108 -6.13 -11.43 0.10
C LYS A 108 -6.56 -10.02 0.50
N LEU A 109 -5.92 -8.96 0.00
CA LEU A 109 -6.37 -7.59 0.20
C LEU A 109 -7.74 -7.34 -0.44
N SER A 110 -7.97 -7.84 -1.66
CA SER A 110 -9.23 -7.64 -2.38
C SER A 110 -10.42 -8.36 -1.73
N SER A 111 -10.14 -9.40 -0.93
CA SER A 111 -11.14 -10.05 -0.08
C SER A 111 -11.58 -9.21 1.14
N ILE A 112 -10.83 -8.16 1.48
CA ILE A 112 -11.13 -7.25 2.61
C ILE A 112 -11.90 -6.01 2.12
N SER A 113 -11.43 -5.38 1.05
CA SER A 113 -12.04 -4.20 0.41
C SER A 113 -11.62 -4.15 -1.06
N GLN A 114 -12.21 -3.25 -1.85
CA GLN A 114 -11.66 -2.96 -3.19
C GLN A 114 -10.19 -2.53 -3.08
N VAL A 115 -9.37 -2.95 -4.05
CA VAL A 115 -7.95 -2.60 -4.16
C VAL A 115 -7.72 -1.81 -5.45
N CYS A 116 -7.07 -0.67 -5.34
CA CYS A 116 -6.60 0.07 -6.50
C CYS A 116 -5.10 0.34 -6.42
N ALA A 117 -4.38 -0.03 -7.47
CA ALA A 117 -2.93 0.06 -7.53
C ALA A 117 -2.45 0.96 -8.66
N VAL A 118 -1.27 1.56 -8.47
CA VAL A 118 -0.47 2.20 -9.53
C VAL A 118 0.93 1.57 -9.57
N TRP A 119 1.65 1.78 -10.65
CA TRP A 119 3.03 1.28 -10.78
C TRP A 119 4.04 2.22 -10.13
N GLY A 120 5.08 1.61 -9.57
CA GLY A 120 6.31 2.29 -9.19
C GLY A 120 7.45 2.00 -10.15
N ASN A 121 8.60 2.63 -9.93
CA ASN A 121 9.75 2.45 -10.80
C ASN A 121 10.31 1.02 -10.74
N TRP A 122 10.25 0.34 -9.59
CA TRP A 122 10.70 -1.04 -9.50
C TRP A 122 9.80 -2.01 -10.24
N ASP A 123 8.50 -1.74 -10.33
CA ASP A 123 7.59 -2.56 -11.14
C ASP A 123 8.00 -2.49 -12.61
N HIS A 124 8.24 -1.27 -13.14
CA HIS A 124 8.74 -1.05 -14.49
C HIS A 124 10.09 -1.73 -14.74
N TRP A 125 11.06 -1.57 -13.82
CA TRP A 125 12.39 -2.16 -13.99
C TRP A 125 12.41 -3.68 -13.86
N SER A 126 11.57 -4.23 -12.98
CA SER A 126 11.57 -5.67 -12.67
C SER A 126 10.79 -6.47 -13.70
N LEU A 127 9.74 -5.89 -14.28
CA LEU A 127 8.83 -6.57 -15.20
C LEU A 127 9.11 -6.23 -16.65
N GLY A 128 9.54 -5.00 -16.96
CA GLY A 128 9.77 -4.57 -18.34
C GLY A 128 8.55 -4.82 -19.22
N GLU A 129 8.72 -5.66 -20.26
CA GLU A 129 7.65 -6.02 -21.19
C GLU A 129 6.51 -6.83 -20.53
N ASP A 130 6.79 -7.52 -19.42
CA ASP A 130 5.81 -8.37 -18.72
C ASP A 130 4.82 -7.55 -17.86
N ILE A 131 5.03 -6.23 -17.70
CA ILE A 131 4.18 -5.39 -16.83
C ILE A 131 2.71 -5.41 -17.27
N LEU A 132 2.45 -5.47 -18.57
CA LEU A 132 1.08 -5.54 -19.11
C LEU A 132 0.43 -6.90 -18.83
N ALA A 133 1.20 -7.99 -18.95
CA ALA A 133 0.72 -9.31 -18.59
C ALA A 133 0.42 -9.39 -17.08
N PHE A 134 1.29 -8.81 -16.26
CA PHE A 134 1.10 -8.73 -14.82
C PHE A 134 -0.11 -7.87 -14.43
N LYS A 135 -0.34 -6.73 -15.11
CA LYS A 135 -1.59 -5.95 -14.99
C LYS A 135 -2.80 -6.84 -15.19
N GLY A 136 -2.83 -7.59 -16.29
CA GLY A 136 -3.94 -8.48 -16.62
C GLY A 136 -4.16 -9.59 -15.59
N LEU A 137 -3.08 -10.10 -14.98
CA LEU A 137 -3.19 -11.06 -13.87
C LEU A 137 -3.80 -10.42 -12.62
N LEU A 138 -3.37 -9.21 -12.23
CA LEU A 138 -3.94 -8.51 -11.09
C LEU A 138 -5.42 -8.16 -11.31
N GLU A 139 -5.78 -7.65 -12.49
CA GLU A 139 -7.16 -7.29 -12.82
C GLU A 139 -8.06 -8.50 -13.10
N SER A 140 -7.49 -9.70 -13.23
CA SER A 140 -8.28 -10.95 -13.24
C SER A 140 -8.82 -11.32 -11.86
N ILE A 141 -8.32 -10.68 -10.81
CA ILE A 141 -8.78 -10.84 -9.43
C ILE A 141 -9.99 -9.92 -9.21
N ASP A 142 -11.05 -10.46 -8.60
CA ASP A 142 -12.21 -9.67 -8.25
C ASP A 142 -11.85 -8.51 -7.30
N ASN A 143 -12.49 -7.36 -7.52
CA ASN A 143 -12.30 -6.12 -6.76
C ASN A 143 -10.88 -5.52 -6.83
N VAL A 144 -10.10 -5.83 -7.86
CA VAL A 144 -8.78 -5.23 -8.10
C VAL A 144 -8.81 -4.35 -9.34
N CYS A 145 -8.25 -3.14 -9.21
CA CYS A 145 -8.11 -2.19 -10.30
C CYS A 145 -6.64 -1.73 -10.39
N VAL A 146 -6.05 -1.68 -11.58
CA VAL A 146 -4.70 -1.14 -11.77
C VAL A 146 -4.79 0.10 -12.66
N LEU A 147 -4.68 1.27 -12.04
CA LEU A 147 -4.93 2.56 -12.67
C LEU A 147 -3.68 3.06 -13.38
N VAL A 148 -3.64 2.93 -14.70
CA VAL A 148 -2.48 3.35 -15.51
C VAL A 148 -2.85 4.58 -16.33
N ASN A 149 -2.74 5.76 -15.70
CA ASN A 149 -3.22 7.02 -16.25
C ASN A 149 -4.74 7.03 -16.48
N GLU A 150 -5.47 6.53 -15.49
CA GLU A 150 -6.90 6.24 -15.51
C GLU A 150 -7.56 6.68 -14.20
N ASN A 151 -8.89 6.72 -14.17
CA ASN A 151 -9.64 7.02 -12.96
C ASN A 151 -10.86 6.11 -12.83
N ILE A 152 -11.36 6.01 -11.60
CA ILE A 152 -12.64 5.38 -11.29
C ILE A 152 -13.43 6.28 -10.33
N GLU A 153 -14.75 6.28 -10.49
CA GLU A 153 -15.67 6.86 -9.52
C GLU A 153 -16.00 5.79 -8.48
N VAL A 154 -15.57 5.98 -7.23
CA VAL A 154 -15.83 5.03 -6.14
C VAL A 154 -17.12 5.35 -5.38
N GLU A 155 -17.52 6.61 -5.37
CA GLU A 155 -18.77 7.14 -4.83
C GLU A 155 -19.23 8.34 -5.67
N ASP A 156 -20.49 8.78 -5.54
CA ASP A 156 -21.03 9.94 -6.29
C ASP A 156 -20.14 11.20 -6.09
N ASN A 157 -19.47 11.62 -7.17
CA ASN A 157 -18.50 12.71 -7.21
C ASN A 157 -17.24 12.50 -6.35
N PHE A 158 -16.83 11.25 -6.13
CA PHE A 158 -15.56 10.90 -5.52
C PHE A 158 -14.76 9.96 -6.42
N TYR A 159 -13.63 10.47 -6.92
CA TYR A 159 -12.76 9.78 -7.84
C TYR A 159 -11.43 9.39 -7.19
N ILE A 160 -11.00 8.17 -7.53
CA ILE A 160 -9.63 7.73 -7.36
C ILE A 160 -8.98 7.80 -8.73
N VAL A 161 -7.89 8.56 -8.82
CA VAL A 161 -7.15 8.80 -10.06
C VAL A 161 -5.78 8.17 -9.88
N GLY A 162 -5.36 7.32 -10.81
CA GLY A 162 -4.01 6.76 -10.79
C GLY A 162 -3.25 7.19 -12.02
N VAL A 163 -2.03 7.66 -11.80
CA VAL A 163 -1.05 7.85 -12.86
C VAL A 163 -0.09 6.68 -12.89
N ASP A 164 0.44 6.41 -14.08
CA ASP A 164 1.65 5.58 -14.18
C ASP A 164 2.86 6.34 -13.58
N ASP A 165 3.99 5.67 -13.46
CA ASP A 165 5.12 6.17 -12.67
C ASP A 165 5.75 7.47 -13.25
N PRO A 166 5.78 8.57 -12.46
CA PRO A 166 6.45 9.82 -12.86
C PRO A 166 7.97 9.70 -12.98
N TYR A 167 8.61 8.85 -12.16
CA TYR A 167 10.07 8.73 -12.15
C TYR A 167 10.59 8.16 -13.48
N THR A 168 9.89 7.13 -14.01
CA THR A 168 10.16 6.56 -15.33
C THR A 168 9.49 7.32 -16.49
N MET A 169 8.84 8.47 -16.20
CA MET A 169 8.18 9.37 -17.17
C MET A 169 7.00 8.75 -17.94
N HIS A 170 6.32 7.77 -17.33
CA HIS A 170 5.11 7.16 -17.88
C HIS A 170 3.83 7.91 -17.45
N ASP A 171 3.93 8.86 -16.51
CA ASP A 171 2.80 9.67 -16.04
C ASP A 171 2.11 10.45 -17.18
N ARG A 172 0.78 10.44 -17.18
CA ARG A 172 -0.09 11.20 -18.08
C ARG A 172 -1.28 11.75 -17.28
N LEU A 173 -1.02 12.73 -16.42
CA LEU A 173 -2.01 13.33 -15.54
C LEU A 173 -3.28 13.83 -16.26
N ASP A 174 -3.12 14.49 -17.43
CA ASP A 174 -4.27 14.99 -18.19
C ASP A 174 -5.19 13.87 -18.67
N ARG A 175 -4.62 12.71 -19.00
CA ARG A 175 -5.38 11.51 -19.36
C ARG A 175 -6.08 10.94 -18.14
N ALA A 176 -5.37 10.84 -17.02
CA ALA A 176 -5.90 10.32 -15.77
C ALA A 176 -7.07 11.16 -15.24
N LEU A 177 -7.05 12.47 -15.43
CA LEU A 177 -8.12 13.39 -15.00
C LEU A 177 -9.28 13.52 -16.01
N HIS A 178 -9.20 12.86 -17.17
CA HIS A 178 -10.22 13.00 -18.20
C HIS A 178 -11.57 12.43 -17.75
N GLY A 179 -12.65 13.17 -18.02
CA GLY A 179 -14.03 12.74 -17.75
C GLY A 179 -14.51 12.95 -16.30
N ILE A 180 -13.67 13.49 -15.41
CA ILE A 180 -14.06 13.79 -14.03
C ILE A 180 -15.03 14.97 -14.00
N LYS A 181 -16.13 14.85 -13.23
CA LYS A 181 -17.14 15.89 -13.06
C LYS A 181 -16.56 17.08 -12.29
N GLU A 182 -16.98 18.28 -12.62
CA GLU A 182 -16.63 19.49 -11.85
C GLU A 182 -17.03 19.36 -10.37
N ASP A 183 -16.26 20.00 -9.49
CA ASP A 183 -16.44 19.96 -8.03
C ASP A 183 -16.34 18.57 -7.39
N SER A 184 -15.87 17.54 -8.10
CA SER A 184 -15.65 16.20 -7.50
C SER A 184 -14.51 16.20 -6.49
N MET A 185 -14.59 15.32 -5.49
CA MET A 185 -13.46 14.94 -4.64
C MET A 185 -12.50 14.06 -5.44
N ILE A 186 -11.21 14.39 -5.45
CA ILE A 186 -10.19 13.70 -6.23
C ILE A 186 -9.01 13.32 -5.33
N VAL A 187 -8.77 12.02 -5.21
CA VAL A 187 -7.54 11.47 -4.62
C VAL A 187 -6.67 10.93 -5.74
N LEU A 188 -5.48 11.49 -5.90
CA LEU A 188 -4.46 11.04 -6.84
C LEU A 188 -3.56 10.00 -6.17
N LEU A 189 -3.42 8.84 -6.81
CA LEU A 189 -2.46 7.80 -6.49
C LEU A 189 -1.24 7.96 -7.40
N THR A 190 -0.06 8.08 -6.80
CA THR A 190 1.21 8.15 -7.53
C THR A 190 2.32 7.54 -6.71
N HIS A 191 3.32 6.97 -7.36
CA HIS A 191 4.48 6.42 -6.66
C HIS A 191 5.52 7.50 -6.32
N SER A 192 5.63 8.54 -7.16
CA SER A 192 6.82 9.39 -7.18
C SER A 192 6.47 10.89 -7.06
N PRO A 193 7.23 11.68 -6.28
CA PRO A 193 6.89 13.07 -5.96
C PRO A 193 7.02 14.05 -7.13
N GLU A 194 7.62 13.65 -8.25
CA GLU A 194 7.84 14.49 -9.45
C GLU A 194 6.55 15.02 -10.06
N ILE A 195 5.40 14.40 -9.76
CA ILE A 195 4.09 14.87 -10.23
C ILE A 195 3.48 15.97 -9.36
N VAL A 196 3.96 16.21 -8.14
CA VAL A 196 3.31 17.08 -7.14
C VAL A 196 3.03 18.48 -7.71
N ASP A 197 4.03 19.11 -8.36
CA ASP A 197 3.85 20.44 -8.95
C ASP A 197 2.85 20.45 -10.11
N LYS A 198 2.81 19.38 -10.91
CA LYS A 198 1.86 19.24 -12.03
C LYS A 198 0.42 19.02 -11.54
N ALA A 199 0.28 18.30 -10.43
CA ALA A 199 -1.00 17.96 -9.82
C ALA A 199 -1.54 19.04 -8.87
N ALA A 200 -0.68 19.95 -8.41
CA ALA A 200 -1.07 21.04 -7.55
C ALA A 200 -2.27 21.83 -8.11
N ASN A 201 -3.27 22.06 -7.27
CA ASN A 201 -4.54 22.73 -7.60
C ASN A 201 -5.44 21.99 -8.61
N ARG A 202 -5.11 20.77 -9.00
CA ARG A 202 -5.94 19.93 -9.90
C ARG A 202 -6.60 18.75 -9.18
N VAL A 203 -6.09 18.42 -7.99
CA VAL A 203 -6.56 17.32 -7.15
C VAL A 203 -6.60 17.79 -5.69
N ASP A 204 -7.32 17.06 -4.84
CA ASP A 204 -7.50 17.44 -3.42
C ASP A 204 -6.46 16.76 -2.51
N ILE A 205 -6.10 15.52 -2.81
CA ILE A 205 -5.14 14.71 -2.06
C ILE A 205 -4.22 14.01 -3.05
N ILE A 206 -2.94 13.92 -2.71
CA ILE A 206 -1.93 13.09 -3.39
C ILE A 206 -1.48 12.05 -2.38
N LEU A 207 -1.57 10.78 -2.75
CA LEU A 207 -1.09 9.60 -2.03
C LEU A 207 0.05 8.94 -2.79
#